data_AF-A0A1M7F7T4-F1
#
_entry.id   AF-A0A1M7F7T4-F1
#
_cell.length_a   1.000
_cell.length_b   1.000
_cell.length_c   1.000
_cell.angle_alpha   90.00
_cell.angle_beta   90.00
_cell.angle_gamma   90.00
#
_symmetry.space_group_name_H-M   'P 1'
#
loop_
_entity.id
_entity.type
_entity.pdbx_description
1 polymer ?
#
loop_
_entity_poly.entity_id
_entity_poly.type
_entity_poly.pdbx_seq_one_letter_code
_entity_poly.pdbx_strand_id
1 'polypeptide(L)'
;MKSIKILAAVAAFCLVSQSFATDWYVSPSGKNKNEGKSPSAPLKNIWKAIELASNGDVIRVAAGNYNGQMKQGWIKLDKPVSIIGGYSDDFSSRDVVKNKTLFQPTNEMNGTKGQGILHLNYKGANSKVVIDGFIFDQGEANSYHPVEGKPEGVETGMWLEPPSKGNTTFPSLNNYSLYGENSEGDLTIQNCVFVNAGNIALNLNHVAGKVKVLNNIFIANRIVGANVQAKQNKVDAVDYEFAYNTVMFTWTRTKLFEDMGYGVRANTNCITRIHNNILALNMMAGFDNTKGDPKSKKVYLDKNAFILNKKGDVTVTVSPNILWLNVADGAFEDLEDAPSIQSLKGNISISDPSIFKGKINQAYLEGFLNATYTEQASYNENSPANLFRAAMGLNKQGSIKSKVSMFMNKYPMEEALALFGLMEGYGAQKQK
;
A
#
# COMPACT_ATOMS: atom_id res chain seq x y z
N MET A 1 21.52 -65.23 50.66
CA MET A 1 21.54 -64.55 49.35
C MET A 1 20.10 -64.25 48.89
N LYS A 2 19.70 -62.98 48.88
CA LYS A 2 18.70 -62.39 47.96
C LYS A 2 18.66 -60.88 48.22
N SER A 3 19.32 -60.14 47.35
CA SER A 3 19.39 -58.68 47.34
C SER A 3 18.08 -58.08 46.80
N ILE A 4 17.40 -57.25 47.59
CA ILE A 4 16.27 -56.44 47.12
C ILE A 4 16.83 -55.15 46.53
N LYS A 5 16.67 -54.98 45.21
CA LYS A 5 16.97 -53.71 44.51
C LYS A 5 15.71 -52.86 44.55
N ILE A 6 15.76 -51.72 45.24
CA ILE A 6 14.75 -50.66 45.15
C ILE A 6 15.14 -49.76 43.98
N LEU A 7 14.31 -49.77 42.92
CA LEU A 7 14.43 -48.85 41.80
C LEU A 7 13.58 -47.61 42.14
N ALA A 8 14.22 -46.47 42.36
CA ALA A 8 13.52 -45.18 42.49
C ALA A 8 13.26 -44.61 41.09
N ALA A 9 12.00 -44.60 40.66
CA ALA A 9 11.58 -43.91 39.44
C ALA A 9 11.34 -42.42 39.77
N VAL A 10 12.21 -41.53 39.29
CA VAL A 10 11.98 -40.09 39.34
C VAL A 10 11.11 -39.72 38.14
N ALA A 11 9.83 -39.42 38.41
CA ALA A 11 8.93 -38.88 37.40
C ALA A 11 9.22 -37.38 37.21
N ALA A 12 9.81 -37.01 36.08
CA ALA A 12 9.98 -35.62 35.68
C ALA A 12 8.63 -35.07 35.18
N PHE A 13 7.96 -34.26 36.00
CA PHE A 13 6.82 -33.46 35.58
C PHE A 13 7.33 -32.31 34.69
N CYS A 14 7.24 -32.47 33.36
CA CYS A 14 7.36 -31.35 32.44
C CYS A 14 6.09 -30.48 32.57
N LEU A 15 6.18 -29.43 33.38
CA LEU A 15 5.24 -28.31 33.33
C LEU A 15 5.38 -27.64 31.96
N VAL A 16 4.48 -27.97 31.05
CA VAL A 16 4.33 -27.23 29.78
C VAL A 16 3.73 -25.88 30.15
N SER A 17 4.58 -24.86 30.28
CA SER A 17 4.11 -23.48 30.38
C SER A 17 3.38 -23.13 29.08
N GLN A 18 2.06 -22.99 29.15
CA GLN A 18 1.31 -22.30 28.09
C GLN A 18 1.81 -20.86 28.05
N SER A 19 2.70 -20.56 27.10
CA SER A 19 3.10 -19.19 26.83
C SER A 19 1.91 -18.46 26.21
N PHE A 20 1.18 -17.69 27.01
CA PHE A 20 0.22 -16.73 26.48
C PHE A 20 0.97 -15.63 25.72
N ALA A 21 0.41 -15.18 24.60
CA ALA A 21 0.93 -14.04 23.86
C ALA A 21 0.99 -12.81 24.79
N THR A 22 2.16 -12.15 24.85
CA THR A 22 2.34 -10.97 25.70
C THR A 22 1.83 -9.72 24.97
N ASP A 23 1.13 -8.87 25.70
CA ASP A 23 0.77 -7.51 25.26
C ASP A 23 1.90 -6.53 25.58
N TRP A 24 2.36 -5.81 24.57
CA TRP A 24 3.30 -4.70 24.67
C TRP A 24 2.57 -3.39 24.39
N TYR A 25 2.86 -2.35 25.17
CA TYR A 25 2.25 -1.03 25.06
C TYR A 25 3.28 -0.02 24.58
N VAL A 26 2.94 0.75 23.55
CA VAL A 26 3.83 1.74 22.92
C VAL A 26 3.12 3.08 22.81
N SER A 27 3.74 4.14 23.32
CA SER A 27 3.22 5.51 23.26
C SER A 27 4.37 6.52 23.13
N PRO A 28 4.24 7.63 22.38
CA PRO A 28 5.31 8.62 22.25
C PRO A 28 5.72 9.25 23.59
N SER A 29 4.82 9.28 24.57
CA SER A 29 5.05 9.75 25.95
C SER A 29 5.80 8.74 26.82
N GLY A 30 5.92 7.48 26.36
CA GLY A 30 6.61 6.40 27.04
C GLY A 30 8.13 6.54 27.07
N LYS A 31 8.80 5.51 27.62
CA LYS A 31 10.28 5.42 27.68
C LYS A 31 10.73 4.02 27.27
N ASN A 32 11.76 3.91 26.44
CA ASN A 32 12.33 2.62 26.02
C ASN A 32 13.01 1.84 27.16
N LYS A 33 13.14 2.43 28.36
CA LYS A 33 13.61 1.76 29.58
C LYS A 33 12.47 1.15 30.40
N ASN A 34 11.21 1.45 30.06
CA ASN A 34 10.07 0.85 30.73
C ASN A 34 9.96 -0.64 30.37
N GLU A 35 9.28 -1.42 31.21
CA GLU A 35 9.01 -2.83 30.92
C GLU A 35 8.09 -3.01 29.70
N GLY A 36 7.21 -2.04 29.42
CA GLY A 36 6.34 -2.08 28.25
C GLY A 36 5.15 -3.03 28.34
N LYS A 37 4.95 -3.72 29.46
CA LYS A 37 3.89 -4.74 29.65
C LYS A 37 2.61 -4.18 30.30
N SER A 38 2.54 -2.88 30.53
CA SER A 38 1.38 -2.19 31.12
C SER A 38 1.15 -0.83 30.43
N PRO A 39 -0.11 -0.39 30.26
CA PRO A 39 -0.45 0.96 29.79
C PRO A 39 0.20 2.09 30.60
N SER A 40 0.45 1.89 31.90
CA SER A 40 1.04 2.91 32.78
C SER A 40 2.55 3.10 32.58
N ALA A 41 3.23 2.16 31.93
CA ALA A 41 4.65 2.20 31.65
C ALA A 41 4.94 1.73 30.21
N PRO A 42 4.43 2.44 29.19
CA PRO A 42 4.60 2.03 27.81
C PRO A 42 6.03 2.29 27.32
N LEU A 43 6.47 1.50 26.35
CA LEU A 43 7.68 1.78 25.59
C LEU A 43 7.48 3.01 24.71
N LYS A 44 8.57 3.71 24.37
CA LYS A 44 8.47 4.91 23.52
C LYS A 44 8.28 4.56 22.05
N ASN A 45 8.92 3.48 21.58
CA ASN A 45 9.03 3.19 20.16
C ASN A 45 8.60 1.76 19.82
N ILE A 46 7.96 1.60 18.66
CA ILE A 46 7.56 0.31 18.10
C ILE A 46 8.75 -0.62 17.90
N TRP A 47 9.87 -0.10 17.34
CA TRP A 47 11.07 -0.93 17.10
C TRP A 47 11.62 -1.55 18.38
N LYS A 48 11.48 -0.86 19.53
CA LYS A 48 11.94 -1.39 20.82
C LYS A 48 11.00 -2.49 21.33
N ALA A 49 9.70 -2.35 21.12
CA ALA A 49 8.75 -3.42 21.42
C ALA A 49 9.02 -4.66 20.56
N ILE A 50 9.30 -4.50 19.25
CA ILE A 50 9.68 -5.62 18.35
C ILE A 50 10.95 -6.33 18.85
N GLU A 51 11.96 -5.58 19.28
CA GLU A 51 13.20 -6.13 19.84
C GLU A 51 12.93 -7.05 21.05
N LEU A 52 12.02 -6.64 21.94
CA LEU A 52 11.69 -7.36 23.17
C LEU A 52 10.64 -8.47 23.00
N ALA A 53 9.76 -8.34 22.01
CA ALA A 53 8.65 -9.25 21.79
C ALA A 53 9.11 -10.64 21.33
N SER A 54 8.33 -11.65 21.68
CA SER A 54 8.43 -13.02 21.17
C SER A 54 7.42 -13.27 20.04
N ASN A 55 7.66 -14.30 19.24
CA ASN A 55 6.73 -14.69 18.17
C ASN A 55 5.31 -14.89 18.70
N GLY A 56 4.32 -14.28 18.05
CA GLY A 56 2.91 -14.35 18.45
C GLY A 56 2.46 -13.25 19.42
N ASP A 57 3.37 -12.43 19.96
CA ASP A 57 3.03 -11.29 20.80
C ASP A 57 2.24 -10.20 20.05
N VAL A 58 1.61 -9.31 20.82
CA VAL A 58 0.82 -8.19 20.33
C VAL A 58 1.42 -6.87 20.83
N ILE A 59 1.60 -5.91 19.94
CA ILE A 59 2.08 -4.56 20.24
C ILE A 59 0.94 -3.58 20.03
N ARG A 60 0.40 -3.03 21.11
CA ARG A 60 -0.65 -2.00 21.13
C ARG A 60 0.00 -0.63 21.09
N VAL A 61 -0.44 0.19 20.15
CA VAL A 61 0.22 1.47 19.83
C VAL A 61 -0.78 2.62 19.97
N ALA A 62 -0.43 3.58 20.84
CA ALA A 62 -1.18 4.80 21.03
C ALA A 62 -1.06 5.76 19.82
N ALA A 63 -1.83 6.85 19.86
CA ALA A 63 -1.73 7.92 18.89
C ALA A 63 -0.30 8.53 18.87
N GLY A 64 0.17 8.89 17.68
CA GLY A 64 1.49 9.50 17.49
C GLY A 64 2.19 9.07 16.21
N ASN A 65 3.33 9.69 15.92
CA ASN A 65 4.15 9.39 14.74
C ASN A 65 5.41 8.58 15.09
N TYR A 66 5.61 7.45 14.40
CA TYR A 66 6.62 6.44 14.72
C TYR A 66 7.65 6.26 13.60
N ASN A 67 8.67 7.12 13.59
CA ASN A 67 9.67 7.21 12.51
C ASN A 67 10.85 6.21 12.63
N GLY A 68 10.67 5.12 13.37
CA GLY A 68 11.69 4.08 13.55
C GLY A 68 12.93 4.48 14.35
N GLN A 69 13.92 3.59 14.36
CA GLN A 69 15.12 3.74 15.17
C GLN A 69 15.93 4.94 14.68
N MET A 70 16.32 5.83 15.61
CA MET A 70 17.10 7.04 15.30
C MET A 70 16.49 7.93 14.20
N LYS A 71 15.17 7.92 14.03
CA LYS A 71 14.45 8.68 12.99
C LYS A 71 14.89 8.34 11.55
N GLN A 72 15.21 7.08 11.29
CA GLN A 72 15.51 6.61 9.93
C GLN A 72 14.28 6.59 8.99
N GLY A 73 13.07 6.85 9.49
CA GLY A 73 11.87 6.90 8.66
C GLY A 73 11.32 5.52 8.24
N TRP A 74 11.83 4.43 8.83
CA TRP A 74 11.34 3.07 8.60
C TRP A 74 11.56 2.13 9.79
N ILE A 75 10.76 1.06 9.85
CA ILE A 75 10.78 0.00 10.87
C ILE A 75 10.82 -1.36 10.19
N LYS A 76 11.69 -2.26 10.67
CA LYS A 76 11.67 -3.67 10.29
C LYS A 76 10.90 -4.48 11.33
N LEU A 77 9.98 -5.31 10.85
CA LEU A 77 9.31 -6.36 11.60
C LEU A 77 9.94 -7.69 11.21
N ASP A 78 10.88 -8.18 12.01
CA ASP A 78 11.63 -9.42 11.75
C ASP A 78 11.14 -10.63 12.57
N LYS A 79 10.09 -10.42 13.37
CA LYS A 79 9.36 -11.46 14.10
C LYS A 79 7.88 -11.43 13.73
N PRO A 80 7.19 -12.58 13.70
CA PRO A 80 5.75 -12.63 13.51
C PRO A 80 5.01 -12.13 14.76
N VAL A 81 4.91 -10.82 14.93
CA VAL A 81 4.14 -10.16 16.00
C VAL A 81 3.09 -9.25 15.41
N SER A 82 1.95 -9.14 16.06
CA SER A 82 0.88 -8.24 15.61
C SER A 82 1.14 -6.83 16.13
N ILE A 83 0.92 -5.81 15.30
CA ILE A 83 0.97 -4.40 15.70
C ILE A 83 -0.39 -3.77 15.46
N ILE A 84 -0.96 -3.14 16.49
CA ILE A 84 -2.33 -2.63 16.50
C ILE A 84 -2.30 -1.17 16.97
N GLY A 85 -2.52 -0.25 16.05
CA GLY A 85 -2.67 1.19 16.31
C GLY A 85 -4.10 1.59 16.64
N GLY A 86 -4.32 2.90 16.82
CA GLY A 86 -5.63 3.48 17.11
C GLY A 86 -5.93 3.66 18.60
N TYR A 87 -4.99 3.43 19.51
CA TYR A 87 -5.24 3.58 20.95
C TYR A 87 -5.13 5.03 21.43
N SER A 88 -5.96 5.43 22.39
CA SER A 88 -5.75 6.68 23.14
C SER A 88 -4.44 6.61 23.93
N ASP A 89 -3.92 7.77 24.36
CA ASP A 89 -2.63 7.86 25.07
C ASP A 89 -2.56 7.01 26.35
N ASP A 90 -3.71 6.80 27.00
CA ASP A 90 -3.90 5.99 28.21
C ASP A 90 -4.37 4.54 27.91
N PHE A 91 -4.54 4.19 26.63
CA PHE A 91 -5.06 2.92 26.14
C PHE A 91 -6.47 2.55 26.61
N SER A 92 -7.26 3.50 27.13
CA SER A 92 -8.63 3.26 27.60
C SER A 92 -9.65 3.11 26.47
N SER A 93 -9.31 3.58 25.26
CA SER A 93 -10.16 3.50 24.08
C SER A 93 -9.36 3.22 22.81
N ARG A 94 -10.06 2.70 21.79
CA ARG A 94 -9.51 2.51 20.45
C ARG A 94 -10.43 3.08 19.37
N ASP A 95 -9.87 3.93 18.51
CA ASP A 95 -10.53 4.55 17.37
C ASP A 95 -9.45 4.96 16.35
N VAL A 96 -9.42 4.31 15.18
CA VAL A 96 -8.35 4.51 14.19
C VAL A 96 -8.42 5.87 13.47
N VAL A 97 -9.56 6.56 13.54
CA VAL A 97 -9.75 7.88 12.93
C VAL A 97 -9.37 8.97 13.94
N LYS A 98 -9.79 8.82 15.20
CA LYS A 98 -9.53 9.80 16.27
C LYS A 98 -8.10 9.69 16.81
N ASN A 99 -7.64 8.48 17.09
CA ASN A 99 -6.36 8.22 17.75
C ASN A 99 -5.30 7.79 16.72
N LYS A 100 -4.90 8.70 15.86
CA LYS A 100 -4.07 8.42 14.69
C LYS A 100 -2.69 7.87 15.05
N THR A 101 -2.41 6.64 14.62
CA THR A 101 -1.08 6.03 14.70
C THR A 101 -0.39 6.13 13.34
N LEU A 102 0.63 6.99 13.25
CA LEU A 102 1.21 7.43 11.99
C LEU A 102 2.58 6.78 11.73
N PHE A 103 2.78 6.44 10.46
CA PHE A 103 4.05 6.29 9.80
C PHE A 103 4.19 7.43 8.79
N GLN A 104 4.65 8.59 9.25
CA GLN A 104 4.76 9.82 8.46
C GLN A 104 6.20 10.37 8.51
N PRO A 105 7.13 9.80 7.70
CA PRO A 105 8.50 10.30 7.61
C PRO A 105 8.55 11.71 6.99
N THR A 106 9.57 12.49 7.36
CA THR A 106 9.86 13.78 6.72
C THR A 106 10.95 13.63 5.66
N ASN A 107 11.08 14.62 4.78
CA ASN A 107 12.07 14.57 3.71
C ASN A 107 13.51 14.39 4.21
N GLU A 108 13.86 14.93 5.38
CA GLU A 108 15.18 14.80 5.99
C GLU A 108 15.56 13.33 6.28
N MET A 109 14.56 12.45 6.43
CA MET A 109 14.77 11.02 6.71
C MET A 109 15.10 10.22 5.45
N ASN A 110 14.89 10.79 4.26
CA ASN A 110 15.15 10.15 2.97
C ASN A 110 16.63 9.85 2.69
N GLY A 111 17.55 10.47 3.46
CA GLY A 111 18.97 10.14 3.41
C GLY A 111 19.29 8.70 3.84
N THR A 112 18.36 8.04 4.54
CA THR A 112 18.51 6.63 4.95
C THR A 112 17.64 5.71 4.09
N LYS A 113 18.15 4.53 3.77
CA LYS A 113 17.47 3.58 2.88
C LYS A 113 16.80 2.46 3.66
N GLY A 114 15.46 2.43 3.64
CA GLY A 114 14.66 1.26 3.98
C GLY A 114 14.03 0.65 2.72
N GLN A 115 13.62 -0.62 2.77
CA GLN A 115 12.87 -1.27 1.68
C GLN A 115 11.36 -1.01 1.75
N GLY A 116 10.89 -0.31 2.77
CA GLY A 116 9.52 0.18 2.96
C GLY A 116 9.44 0.93 4.28
N ILE A 117 8.43 1.76 4.51
CA ILE A 117 8.29 2.43 5.82
C ILE A 117 8.07 1.38 6.92
N LEU A 118 7.20 0.41 6.66
CA LEU A 118 7.15 -0.83 7.43
C LEU A 118 7.63 -1.99 6.55
N HIS A 119 8.72 -2.63 6.98
CA HIS A 119 9.32 -3.75 6.28
C HIS A 119 9.07 -5.06 7.03
N LEU A 120 8.20 -5.93 6.50
CA LEU A 120 7.92 -7.26 7.02
C LEU A 120 8.94 -8.27 6.48
N ASN A 121 9.78 -8.80 7.38
CA ASN A 121 10.83 -9.75 7.03
C ASN A 121 10.99 -10.81 8.13
N TYR A 122 9.92 -11.58 8.33
CA TYR A 122 9.86 -12.71 9.25
C TYR A 122 9.42 -13.96 8.49
N LYS A 123 9.73 -15.15 9.02
CA LYS A 123 9.19 -16.43 8.54
C LYS A 123 8.40 -17.12 9.65
N GLY A 124 7.48 -18.00 9.26
CA GLY A 124 6.60 -18.68 10.20
C GLY A 124 5.31 -19.15 9.55
N ALA A 125 5.33 -20.33 8.93
CA ALA A 125 4.17 -20.92 8.25
C ALA A 125 2.88 -21.00 9.08
N ASN A 126 2.99 -21.11 10.40
CA ASN A 126 1.84 -21.17 11.32
C ASN A 126 1.59 -19.83 12.05
N SER A 127 2.30 -18.77 11.67
CA SER A 127 2.16 -17.48 12.32
C SER A 127 0.85 -16.80 11.95
N LYS A 128 0.35 -15.98 12.87
CA LYS A 128 -0.82 -15.12 12.68
C LYS A 128 -0.41 -13.70 13.04
N VAL A 129 -0.27 -12.86 12.03
CA VAL A 129 0.19 -11.48 12.18
C VAL A 129 -0.91 -10.54 11.74
N VAL A 130 -1.19 -9.54 12.57
CA VAL A 130 -2.16 -8.48 12.29
C VAL A 130 -1.44 -7.14 12.28
N ILE A 131 -1.63 -6.36 11.22
CA ILE A 131 -1.26 -4.95 11.10
C ILE A 131 -2.57 -4.16 11.02
N ASP A 132 -2.91 -3.43 12.08
CA ASP A 132 -4.24 -2.81 12.19
C ASP A 132 -4.18 -1.35 12.61
N GLY A 133 -4.84 -0.46 11.87
CA GLY A 133 -5.12 0.90 12.33
C GLY A 133 -3.97 1.88 12.20
N PHE A 134 -3.12 1.71 11.18
CA PHE A 134 -2.00 2.61 10.89
C PHE A 134 -2.27 3.50 9.68
N ILE A 135 -1.76 4.73 9.73
CA ILE A 135 -1.74 5.65 8.60
C ILE A 135 -0.32 5.74 8.08
N PHE A 136 -0.09 5.28 6.86
CA PHE A 136 1.13 5.45 6.10
C PHE A 136 1.01 6.66 5.20
N ASP A 137 1.70 7.75 5.53
CA ASP A 137 1.67 8.99 4.76
C ASP A 137 3.07 9.40 4.35
N GLN A 138 3.35 9.36 3.05
CA GLN A 138 4.63 9.78 2.49
C GLN A 138 4.65 11.23 2.00
N GLY A 139 3.57 11.99 2.21
CA GLY A 139 3.42 13.37 1.73
C GLY A 139 4.58 14.27 2.15
N GLU A 140 4.97 14.23 3.43
CA GLU A 140 6.07 15.05 3.96
C GLU A 140 7.47 14.54 3.57
N ALA A 141 7.59 13.28 3.16
CA ALA A 141 8.83 12.70 2.67
C ALA A 141 9.08 13.03 1.19
N ASN A 142 8.02 13.17 0.41
CA ASN A 142 8.12 13.39 -1.03
C ASN A 142 8.69 14.78 -1.38
N SER A 143 9.30 14.86 -2.56
CA SER A 143 9.73 16.11 -3.17
C SER A 143 8.80 16.47 -4.32
N TYR A 144 8.29 17.70 -4.27
CA TYR A 144 7.33 18.23 -5.25
C TYR A 144 7.94 19.39 -6.03
N HIS A 145 7.53 19.53 -7.28
CA HIS A 145 7.89 20.67 -8.09
C HIS A 145 7.29 21.96 -7.50
N PRO A 146 8.03 23.09 -7.45
CA PRO A 146 7.53 24.31 -6.83
C PRO A 146 6.35 24.96 -7.58
N VAL A 147 6.23 24.73 -8.90
CA VAL A 147 5.23 25.41 -9.76
C VAL A 147 4.49 24.46 -10.72
N GLU A 148 5.19 23.73 -11.57
CA GLU A 148 4.60 22.82 -12.56
C GLU A 148 3.70 21.72 -11.98
N GLY A 149 2.70 21.34 -12.79
CA GLY A 149 1.75 20.27 -12.46
C GLY A 149 0.95 20.54 -11.19
N LYS A 150 0.67 21.81 -10.88
CA LYS A 150 -0.10 22.25 -9.72
C LYS A 150 -1.50 22.71 -10.16
N PRO A 151 -2.55 21.90 -9.95
CA PRO A 151 -3.93 22.39 -10.10
C PRO A 151 -4.25 23.48 -9.09
N GLU A 152 -5.24 24.31 -9.41
CA GLU A 152 -5.78 25.30 -8.49
C GLU A 152 -6.34 24.61 -7.23
N GLY A 153 -6.11 25.21 -6.06
CA GLY A 153 -6.58 24.66 -4.77
C GLY A 153 -5.81 23.44 -4.25
N VAL A 154 -4.85 22.88 -5.00
CA VAL A 154 -4.00 21.77 -4.54
C VAL A 154 -2.71 22.31 -3.89
N GLU A 155 -2.30 21.74 -2.76
CA GLU A 155 -1.20 22.24 -1.92
C GLU A 155 0.14 22.30 -2.66
N THR A 156 0.54 21.20 -3.30
CA THR A 156 1.85 21.02 -3.92
C THR A 156 1.78 21.06 -5.44
N GLY A 157 2.91 21.29 -6.12
CA GLY A 157 3.04 20.90 -7.53
C GLY A 157 3.20 19.39 -7.70
N MET A 158 3.53 18.95 -8.92
CA MET A 158 3.68 17.53 -9.22
C MET A 158 4.78 16.86 -8.39
N TRP A 159 4.59 15.59 -8.07
CA TRP A 159 5.65 14.76 -7.49
C TRP A 159 6.81 14.61 -8.48
N LEU A 160 8.04 14.58 -7.95
CA LEU A 160 9.26 14.48 -8.76
C LEU A 160 9.92 13.11 -8.61
N GLU A 161 10.20 12.48 -9.77
CA GLU A 161 10.96 11.24 -9.86
C GLU A 161 12.42 11.47 -9.51
N PRO A 162 12.99 10.70 -8.57
CA PRO A 162 14.43 10.71 -8.33
C PRO A 162 15.21 10.48 -9.63
N PRO A 163 16.33 11.19 -9.85
CA PRO A 163 17.02 12.04 -8.88
C PRO A 163 16.50 13.49 -8.78
N SER A 164 15.46 13.87 -9.54
CA SER A 164 14.89 15.21 -9.48
C SER A 164 14.27 15.52 -8.11
N LYS A 165 14.35 16.78 -7.70
CA LYS A 165 13.77 17.31 -6.46
C LYS A 165 13.42 18.78 -6.62
N GLY A 166 12.44 19.24 -5.85
CA GLY A 166 12.10 20.65 -5.71
C GLY A 166 12.90 21.30 -4.60
N ASN A 167 12.22 22.10 -3.76
CA ASN A 167 12.84 22.86 -2.67
C ASN A 167 13.14 22.03 -1.41
N THR A 168 13.35 20.72 -1.54
CA THR A 168 13.60 19.80 -0.42
C THR A 168 15.07 19.39 -0.34
N THR A 169 15.48 18.89 0.83
CA THR A 169 16.88 18.46 1.08
C THR A 169 17.23 17.25 0.23
N PHE A 170 16.37 16.24 0.21
CA PHE A 170 16.54 14.99 -0.52
C PHE A 170 15.47 14.85 -1.61
N PRO A 171 15.74 14.10 -2.70
CA PRO A 171 14.68 13.67 -3.61
C PRO A 171 13.69 12.76 -2.89
N SER A 172 12.55 12.50 -3.53
CA SER A 172 11.56 11.53 -3.05
C SER A 172 12.20 10.15 -2.82
N LEU A 173 11.76 9.39 -1.83
CA LEU A 173 12.33 8.08 -1.51
C LEU A 173 12.05 7.00 -2.58
N ASN A 174 11.03 7.18 -3.42
CA ASN A 174 10.47 6.15 -4.31
C ASN A 174 10.41 4.76 -3.63
N ASN A 175 9.84 4.73 -2.43
CA ASN A 175 9.85 3.57 -1.53
C ASN A 175 8.43 3.11 -1.19
N TYR A 176 8.26 1.83 -0.88
CA TYR A 176 6.97 1.25 -0.50
C TYR A 176 6.48 1.80 0.84
N SER A 177 5.17 1.93 1.03
CA SER A 177 4.63 2.25 2.36
C SER A 177 4.73 1.04 3.29
N LEU A 178 4.26 -0.12 2.82
CA LEU A 178 4.47 -1.41 3.47
C LEU A 178 5.03 -2.41 2.47
N TYR A 179 6.20 -2.97 2.81
CA TYR A 179 6.88 -3.98 2.01
C TYR A 179 7.03 -5.29 2.78
N GLY A 180 6.59 -6.40 2.20
CA GLY A 180 6.85 -7.75 2.71
C GLY A 180 7.86 -8.47 1.85
N GLU A 181 9.03 -8.80 2.39
CA GLU A 181 10.09 -9.49 1.65
C GLU A 181 9.99 -11.01 1.80
N ASN A 182 9.67 -11.47 3.01
CA ASN A 182 9.73 -12.88 3.40
C ASN A 182 8.58 -13.34 4.31
N SER A 183 7.57 -12.49 4.55
CA SER A 183 6.41 -12.84 5.39
C SER A 183 5.79 -14.18 4.97
N GLU A 184 5.37 -14.98 5.94
CA GLU A 184 4.80 -16.33 5.74
C GLU A 184 3.72 -16.59 6.79
N GLY A 185 2.70 -17.40 6.48
CA GLY A 185 1.59 -17.72 7.39
C GLY A 185 0.35 -16.85 7.13
N ASP A 186 -0.46 -16.63 8.17
CA ASP A 186 -1.64 -15.76 8.07
C ASP A 186 -1.25 -14.31 8.38
N LEU A 187 -1.43 -13.41 7.43
CA LEU A 187 -1.20 -11.98 7.55
C LEU A 187 -2.50 -11.22 7.27
N THR A 188 -2.96 -10.44 8.24
CA THR A 188 -4.09 -9.51 8.07
C THR A 188 -3.61 -8.07 8.17
N ILE A 189 -3.95 -7.26 7.18
CA ILE A 189 -3.69 -5.82 7.12
C ILE A 189 -5.04 -5.13 7.04
N GLN A 190 -5.41 -4.40 8.08
CA GLN A 190 -6.75 -3.86 8.17
C GLN A 190 -6.86 -2.47 8.79
N ASN A 191 -7.92 -1.74 8.41
CA ASN A 191 -8.19 -0.40 8.93
C ASN A 191 -7.02 0.59 8.75
N CYS A 192 -6.15 0.33 7.78
CA CYS A 192 -5.02 1.19 7.49
C CYS A 192 -5.36 2.20 6.42
N VAL A 193 -4.63 3.31 6.41
CA VAL A 193 -4.69 4.32 5.35
C VAL A 193 -3.32 4.41 4.71
N PHE A 194 -3.27 4.23 3.39
CA PHE A 194 -2.07 4.38 2.58
C PHE A 194 -2.26 5.60 1.68
N VAL A 195 -1.52 6.66 1.97
CA VAL A 195 -1.65 7.94 1.29
C VAL A 195 -0.31 8.50 0.85
N ASN A 196 -0.31 9.14 -0.31
CA ASN A 196 0.87 9.82 -0.88
C ASN A 196 2.05 8.89 -1.18
N ALA A 197 1.84 7.57 -1.36
CA ALA A 197 2.95 6.65 -1.60
C ALA A 197 3.69 6.97 -2.91
N GLY A 198 4.98 7.32 -2.81
CA GLY A 198 5.85 7.61 -3.95
C GLY A 198 6.20 6.37 -4.79
N ASN A 199 5.81 5.17 -4.36
CA ASN A 199 5.90 3.88 -5.05
C ASN A 199 4.60 3.09 -4.81
N ILE A 200 4.58 1.78 -5.05
CA ILE A 200 3.47 0.88 -4.66
C ILE A 200 3.21 1.02 -3.16
N ALA A 201 1.96 1.22 -2.77
CA ALA A 201 1.62 1.47 -1.38
C ALA A 201 1.80 0.20 -0.53
N LEU A 202 1.17 -0.90 -0.93
CA LEU A 202 1.31 -2.21 -0.30
C LEU A 202 1.92 -3.21 -1.29
N ASN A 203 3.14 -3.67 -1.02
CA ASN A 203 3.80 -4.70 -1.83
C ASN A 203 4.26 -5.88 -0.99
N LEU A 204 3.67 -7.07 -1.20
CA LEU A 204 4.00 -8.29 -0.46
C LEU A 204 4.55 -9.38 -1.37
N ASN A 205 5.79 -9.81 -1.11
CA ASN A 205 6.40 -11.04 -1.60
C ASN A 205 6.20 -12.14 -0.57
N HIS A 206 4.95 -12.58 -0.42
CA HIS A 206 4.55 -13.50 0.64
C HIS A 206 4.98 -14.93 0.29
N VAL A 207 5.62 -15.64 1.23
CA VAL A 207 6.20 -16.96 0.98
C VAL A 207 5.11 -17.98 0.67
N ALA A 208 4.18 -18.18 1.60
CA ALA A 208 2.99 -19.00 1.47
C ALA A 208 2.06 -18.72 2.65
N GLY A 209 0.76 -18.95 2.46
CA GLY A 209 -0.25 -18.74 3.50
C GLY A 209 -1.37 -17.82 3.05
N LYS A 210 -2.06 -17.21 4.01
CA LYS A 210 -3.22 -16.35 3.75
C LYS A 210 -2.84 -14.89 3.95
N VAL A 211 -3.21 -14.05 3.01
CA VAL A 211 -3.06 -12.60 3.11
C VAL A 211 -4.44 -11.97 2.99
N LYS A 212 -4.84 -11.23 4.03
CA LYS A 212 -6.09 -10.48 4.06
C LYS A 212 -5.80 -9.00 4.12
N VAL A 213 -6.30 -8.25 3.16
CA VAL A 213 -6.20 -6.78 3.09
C VAL A 213 -7.61 -6.24 3.17
N LEU A 214 -8.02 -5.85 4.37
CA LEU A 214 -9.41 -5.61 4.72
C LEU A 214 -9.66 -4.18 5.21
N ASN A 215 -10.73 -3.54 4.76
CA ASN A 215 -11.15 -2.27 5.36
C ASN A 215 -10.10 -1.15 5.30
N ASN A 216 -9.29 -1.07 4.24
CA ASN A 216 -8.24 -0.06 4.10
C ASN A 216 -8.60 1.03 3.09
N ILE A 217 -7.93 2.17 3.21
CA ILE A 217 -8.00 3.25 2.22
C ILE A 217 -6.64 3.34 1.53
N PHE A 218 -6.67 3.38 0.20
CA PHE A 218 -5.50 3.63 -0.64
C PHE A 218 -5.82 4.86 -1.49
N ILE A 219 -5.15 5.99 -1.23
CA ILE A 219 -5.42 7.23 -1.96
C ILE A 219 -4.16 7.96 -2.37
N ALA A 220 -4.14 8.47 -3.61
CA ALA A 220 -3.01 9.23 -4.14
C ALA A 220 -1.69 8.46 -3.97
N ASN A 221 -1.63 7.25 -4.53
CA ASN A 221 -0.44 6.38 -4.49
C ASN A 221 0.09 6.18 -5.91
N ARG A 222 1.38 5.96 -6.09
CA ARG A 222 1.96 5.64 -7.41
C ARG A 222 1.95 4.14 -7.70
N ILE A 223 1.97 3.81 -8.99
CA ILE A 223 2.20 2.48 -9.57
C ILE A 223 1.07 1.48 -9.28
N VAL A 224 0.87 1.05 -8.04
CA VAL A 224 -0.23 0.16 -7.63
C VAL A 224 -0.65 0.47 -6.20
N GLY A 225 -1.95 0.46 -5.89
CA GLY A 225 -2.42 0.54 -4.50
C GLY A 225 -1.98 -0.68 -3.69
N ALA A 226 -2.42 -1.88 -4.08
CA ALA A 226 -2.03 -3.14 -3.44
C ALA A 226 -1.57 -4.22 -4.43
N ASN A 227 -0.40 -4.81 -4.16
CA ASN A 227 0.20 -5.92 -4.89
C ASN A 227 0.64 -7.02 -3.93
N VAL A 228 0.00 -8.19 -4.02
CA VAL A 228 0.38 -9.40 -3.27
C VAL A 228 0.80 -10.47 -4.26
N GLN A 229 2.00 -11.01 -4.09
CA GLN A 229 2.56 -12.05 -4.93
C GLN A 229 3.11 -13.19 -4.07
N ALA A 230 2.93 -14.42 -4.58
CA ALA A 230 3.57 -15.60 -4.02
C ALA A 230 5.06 -15.59 -4.37
N LYS A 231 5.91 -15.69 -3.35
CA LYS A 231 7.35 -15.84 -3.52
C LYS A 231 7.72 -17.28 -3.89
N GLN A 232 6.95 -18.26 -3.42
CA GLN A 232 7.10 -19.65 -3.84
C GLN A 232 6.58 -19.83 -5.27
N ASN A 233 7.33 -20.57 -6.09
CA ASN A 233 6.88 -20.98 -7.41
C ASN A 233 5.96 -22.22 -7.32
N LYS A 234 4.82 -22.07 -6.66
CA LYS A 234 3.84 -23.14 -6.42
C LYS A 234 2.42 -22.59 -6.58
N VAL A 235 1.62 -23.20 -7.45
CA VAL A 235 0.22 -22.82 -7.66
C VAL A 235 -0.53 -22.81 -6.33
N ASP A 236 -1.38 -21.80 -6.14
CA ASP A 236 -2.17 -21.58 -4.93
C ASP A 236 -1.33 -21.46 -3.63
N ALA A 237 -0.06 -21.07 -3.71
CA ALA A 237 0.79 -20.86 -2.53
C ALA A 237 0.27 -19.74 -1.62
N VAL A 238 -0.38 -18.74 -2.20
CA VAL A 238 -0.94 -17.60 -1.45
C VAL A 238 -2.44 -17.47 -1.72
N ASP A 239 -3.22 -17.47 -0.65
CA ASP A 239 -4.63 -17.09 -0.67
C ASP A 239 -4.74 -15.61 -0.30
N TYR A 240 -5.07 -14.77 -1.28
CA TYR A 240 -5.13 -13.33 -1.16
C TYR A 240 -6.57 -12.83 -1.19
N GLU A 241 -7.07 -12.31 -0.07
CA GLU A 241 -8.35 -11.64 0.08
C GLU A 241 -8.13 -10.11 0.14
N PHE A 242 -8.78 -9.37 -0.75
CA PHE A 242 -8.80 -7.91 -0.77
C PHE A 242 -10.25 -7.45 -0.71
N ALA A 243 -10.70 -7.03 0.46
CA ALA A 243 -12.11 -6.72 0.67
C ALA A 243 -12.40 -5.47 1.48
N TYR A 244 -13.51 -4.81 1.15
CA TYR A 244 -13.93 -3.58 1.81
C TYR A 244 -12.85 -2.48 1.77
N ASN A 245 -12.08 -2.37 0.69
CA ASN A 245 -11.08 -1.31 0.55
C ASN A 245 -11.59 -0.20 -0.37
N THR A 246 -11.27 1.06 -0.05
CA THR A 246 -11.49 2.21 -0.94
C THR A 246 -10.16 2.56 -1.61
N VAL A 247 -10.09 2.44 -2.94
CA VAL A 247 -8.87 2.68 -3.72
C VAL A 247 -9.12 3.78 -4.75
N MET A 248 -8.41 4.90 -4.60
CA MET A 248 -8.63 6.12 -5.38
C MET A 248 -7.33 6.80 -5.78
N PHE A 249 -7.32 7.48 -6.93
CA PHE A 249 -6.20 8.30 -7.39
C PHE A 249 -4.87 7.54 -7.43
N THR A 250 -4.87 6.29 -7.90
CA THR A 250 -3.59 5.62 -8.19
C THR A 250 -2.97 6.20 -9.46
N TRP A 251 -1.78 6.77 -9.33
CA TRP A 251 -1.04 7.41 -10.42
C TRP A 251 -0.12 6.43 -11.14
N THR A 252 0.13 6.69 -12.42
CA THR A 252 1.08 5.94 -13.26
C THR A 252 2.50 5.97 -12.73
N ARG A 253 3.38 5.14 -13.29
CA ARG A 253 4.79 5.18 -12.94
C ARG A 253 5.35 6.57 -13.23
N THR A 254 5.15 7.12 -14.42
CA THR A 254 5.71 8.43 -14.78
C THR A 254 4.60 9.44 -15.01
N LYS A 255 4.96 10.73 -15.05
CA LYS A 255 4.07 11.84 -15.43
C LYS A 255 3.54 11.77 -16.87
N LEU A 256 3.99 10.77 -17.65
CA LEU A 256 3.62 10.56 -19.05
C LEU A 256 2.29 9.82 -19.22
N PHE A 257 1.76 9.24 -18.14
CA PHE A 257 0.54 8.44 -18.13
C PHE A 257 0.56 7.20 -19.05
N GLU A 258 1.72 6.55 -19.19
CA GLU A 258 1.89 5.43 -20.14
C GLU A 258 1.61 4.05 -19.54
N ASP A 259 2.06 3.82 -18.30
CA ASP A 259 1.96 2.52 -17.65
C ASP A 259 1.72 2.61 -16.13
N MET A 260 1.25 1.49 -15.55
CA MET A 260 0.90 1.37 -14.14
C MET A 260 -0.18 2.37 -13.71
N GLY A 261 -0.48 2.53 -12.43
CA GLY A 261 -1.63 3.33 -11.96
C GLY A 261 -2.87 2.47 -11.77
N TYR A 262 -2.68 1.27 -11.21
CA TYR A 262 -3.72 0.29 -10.96
C TYR A 262 -4.15 0.26 -9.50
N GLY A 263 -5.43 0.10 -9.21
CA GLY A 263 -5.89 0.00 -7.82
C GLY A 263 -5.34 -1.24 -7.10
N VAL A 264 -5.65 -2.42 -7.61
CA VAL A 264 -5.20 -3.70 -7.07
C VAL A 264 -4.80 -4.69 -8.19
N ARG A 265 -3.81 -5.53 -7.93
CA ARG A 265 -3.26 -6.49 -8.91
C ARG A 265 -3.36 -7.95 -8.45
N ALA A 266 -3.71 -8.84 -9.38
CA ALA A 266 -3.55 -10.29 -9.24
C ALA A 266 -2.20 -10.79 -9.78
N ASN A 267 -1.63 -11.82 -9.15
CA ASN A 267 -0.35 -12.40 -9.53
C ASN A 267 -0.42 -13.92 -9.65
N THR A 268 0.53 -14.48 -10.42
CA THR A 268 0.80 -15.92 -10.50
C THR A 268 0.88 -16.57 -9.12
N ASN A 269 0.45 -17.83 -9.04
CA ASN A 269 0.51 -18.67 -7.85
C ASN A 269 -0.36 -18.18 -6.68
N CYS A 270 -1.30 -17.26 -6.95
CA CYS A 270 -2.23 -16.73 -5.97
C CYS A 270 -3.68 -17.10 -6.31
N ILE A 271 -4.45 -17.47 -5.29
CA ILE A 271 -5.91 -17.38 -5.32
C ILE A 271 -6.26 -15.97 -4.87
N THR A 272 -6.77 -15.14 -5.78
CA THR A 272 -7.04 -13.72 -5.54
C THR A 272 -8.55 -13.48 -5.47
N ARG A 273 -9.04 -13.05 -4.31
CA ARG A 273 -10.44 -12.75 -4.02
C ARG A 273 -10.59 -11.26 -3.77
N ILE A 274 -11.18 -10.55 -4.72
CA ILE A 274 -11.38 -9.10 -4.69
C ILE A 274 -12.88 -8.85 -4.56
N HIS A 275 -13.36 -8.38 -3.41
CA HIS A 275 -14.79 -8.13 -3.24
C HIS A 275 -15.17 -7.00 -2.29
N ASN A 276 -16.36 -6.43 -2.50
CA ASN A 276 -16.89 -5.34 -1.68
C ASN A 276 -15.98 -4.11 -1.64
N ASN A 277 -15.16 -3.86 -2.68
CA ASN A 277 -14.27 -2.69 -2.74
C ASN A 277 -14.93 -1.53 -3.50
N ILE A 278 -14.45 -0.31 -3.25
CA ILE A 278 -14.61 0.83 -4.17
C ILE A 278 -13.30 0.99 -4.92
N LEU A 279 -13.31 0.85 -6.24
CA LEU A 279 -12.15 0.99 -7.12
C LEU A 279 -12.43 2.12 -8.11
N ALA A 280 -12.05 3.34 -7.74
CA ALA A 280 -12.51 4.55 -8.40
C ALA A 280 -11.36 5.47 -8.79
N LEU A 281 -11.50 6.27 -9.85
CA LEU A 281 -10.61 7.40 -10.13
C LEU A 281 -9.12 7.00 -10.19
N ASN A 282 -8.79 5.83 -10.74
CA ASN A 282 -7.39 5.42 -10.97
C ASN A 282 -6.94 5.83 -12.38
N MET A 283 -5.65 6.11 -12.56
CA MET A 283 -5.11 6.60 -13.83
C MET A 283 -5.17 5.54 -14.94
N MET A 284 -5.07 4.26 -14.60
CA MET A 284 -5.32 3.17 -15.54
C MET A 284 -6.61 2.44 -15.19
N ALA A 285 -6.52 1.42 -14.34
CA ALA A 285 -7.66 0.57 -14.00
C ALA A 285 -7.82 0.34 -12.50
N GLY A 286 -9.05 0.05 -12.07
CA GLY A 286 -9.33 -0.36 -10.71
C GLY A 286 -8.69 -1.71 -10.39
N PHE A 287 -8.79 -2.66 -11.31
CA PHE A 287 -8.21 -4.00 -11.18
C PHE A 287 -7.30 -4.36 -12.36
N ASP A 288 -6.14 -4.93 -12.06
CA ASP A 288 -5.15 -5.41 -13.03
C ASP A 288 -4.86 -6.91 -12.88
N ASN A 289 -5.07 -7.65 -13.97
CA ASN A 289 -4.75 -9.06 -14.10
C ASN A 289 -3.82 -9.36 -15.29
N THR A 290 -2.94 -8.43 -15.64
CA THR A 290 -2.04 -8.57 -16.80
C THR A 290 -0.68 -9.21 -16.49
N LYS A 291 -0.27 -9.23 -15.21
CA LYS A 291 1.07 -9.69 -14.81
C LYS A 291 1.14 -11.19 -14.53
N GLY A 292 2.07 -11.90 -15.17
CA GLY A 292 2.34 -13.33 -14.92
C GLY A 292 1.41 -14.29 -15.67
N ASP A 293 1.68 -15.60 -15.56
CA ASP A 293 0.97 -16.65 -16.29
C ASP A 293 -0.49 -16.78 -15.80
N PRO A 294 -1.51 -16.50 -16.64
CA PRO A 294 -2.91 -16.61 -16.25
C PRO A 294 -3.32 -18.02 -15.81
N LYS A 295 -2.68 -19.09 -16.31
CA LYS A 295 -3.03 -20.48 -15.94
C LYS A 295 -2.68 -20.84 -14.49
N SER A 296 -1.82 -20.03 -13.88
CA SER A 296 -1.37 -20.19 -12.50
C SER A 296 -2.12 -19.30 -11.50
N LYS A 297 -3.19 -18.63 -11.95
CA LYS A 297 -3.98 -17.68 -11.16
C LYS A 297 -5.41 -18.19 -11.03
N LYS A 298 -6.05 -17.86 -9.91
CA LYS A 298 -7.51 -17.99 -9.73
C LYS A 298 -8.04 -16.67 -9.22
N VAL A 299 -8.87 -15.99 -9.99
CA VAL A 299 -9.36 -14.64 -9.69
C VAL A 299 -10.87 -14.67 -9.49
N TYR A 300 -11.32 -14.23 -8.32
CA TYR A 300 -12.72 -13.96 -8.01
C TYR A 300 -12.85 -12.46 -7.82
N LEU A 301 -13.46 -11.78 -8.80
CA LEU A 301 -13.69 -10.34 -8.75
C LEU A 301 -15.19 -10.14 -8.59
N ASP A 302 -15.69 -10.09 -7.36
CA ASP A 302 -17.12 -10.12 -7.09
C ASP A 302 -17.56 -8.90 -6.28
N LYS A 303 -18.74 -8.34 -6.55
CA LYS A 303 -19.33 -7.31 -5.69
C LYS A 303 -18.42 -6.11 -5.45
N ASN A 304 -17.71 -5.63 -6.46
CA ASN A 304 -16.95 -4.38 -6.37
C ASN A 304 -17.71 -3.24 -7.05
N ALA A 305 -17.49 -2.03 -6.57
CA ALA A 305 -18.05 -0.81 -7.12
C ALA A 305 -16.97 -0.02 -7.85
N PHE A 306 -17.21 0.33 -9.11
CA PHE A 306 -16.25 1.03 -9.96
C PHE A 306 -16.81 2.35 -10.47
N ILE A 307 -15.93 3.35 -10.64
CA ILE A 307 -16.29 4.62 -11.30
C ILE A 307 -15.04 5.38 -11.75
N LEU A 308 -15.07 5.90 -12.99
CA LEU A 308 -14.09 6.86 -13.50
C LEU A 308 -12.62 6.41 -13.40
N ASN A 309 -12.33 5.12 -13.53
CA ASN A 309 -10.97 4.68 -13.84
C ASN A 309 -10.65 5.10 -15.27
N LYS A 310 -9.57 5.87 -15.49
CA LYS A 310 -9.38 6.64 -16.73
C LYS A 310 -9.25 5.78 -17.99
N LYS A 311 -8.66 4.58 -17.89
CA LYS A 311 -8.48 3.69 -19.06
C LYS A 311 -9.51 2.57 -19.13
N GLY A 312 -9.97 2.08 -17.99
CA GLY A 312 -11.03 1.08 -17.89
C GLY A 312 -11.14 0.59 -16.45
N ASP A 313 -12.27 0.00 -16.05
CA ASP A 313 -12.40 -0.53 -14.68
C ASP A 313 -11.51 -1.73 -14.42
N VAL A 314 -11.38 -2.60 -15.43
CA VAL A 314 -10.65 -3.86 -15.36
C VAL A 314 -9.74 -4.02 -16.58
N THR A 315 -8.53 -4.54 -16.34
CA THR A 315 -7.65 -4.98 -17.42
C THR A 315 -7.16 -6.43 -17.23
N VAL A 316 -7.22 -7.21 -18.30
CA VAL A 316 -6.90 -8.65 -18.31
C VAL A 316 -6.12 -9.01 -19.57
N THR A 317 -5.14 -9.92 -19.44
CA THR A 317 -4.47 -10.52 -20.60
C THR A 317 -5.33 -11.64 -21.18
N VAL A 318 -5.79 -11.45 -22.42
CA VAL A 318 -6.43 -12.48 -23.25
C VAL A 318 -5.55 -12.68 -24.47
N SER A 319 -4.60 -13.60 -24.36
CA SER A 319 -3.51 -13.78 -25.34
C SER A 319 -4.02 -13.83 -26.78
N PRO A 320 -3.46 -13.04 -27.72
CA PRO A 320 -2.25 -12.21 -27.58
C PRO A 320 -2.49 -10.77 -27.07
N ASN A 321 -3.73 -10.40 -26.73
CA ASN A 321 -4.15 -9.03 -26.46
C ASN A 321 -4.28 -8.71 -24.96
N ILE A 322 -4.34 -7.41 -24.67
CA ILE A 322 -4.74 -6.89 -23.35
C ILE A 322 -6.08 -6.20 -23.53
N LEU A 323 -7.09 -6.66 -22.79
CA LEU A 323 -8.42 -6.06 -22.78
C LEU A 323 -8.52 -5.02 -21.67
N TRP A 324 -9.33 -3.99 -21.92
CA TRP A 324 -9.70 -2.93 -21.00
C TRP A 324 -11.21 -2.78 -21.10
N LEU A 325 -11.91 -3.04 -20.01
CA LEU A 325 -13.37 -3.05 -19.99
C LEU A 325 -13.88 -2.31 -18.77
N ASN A 326 -15.00 -1.62 -18.92
CA ASN A 326 -15.75 -1.06 -17.82
C ASN A 326 -16.83 -2.05 -17.37
N VAL A 327 -17.20 -2.01 -16.10
CA VAL A 327 -18.26 -2.88 -15.58
C VAL A 327 -19.62 -2.54 -16.19
N ALA A 328 -19.80 -1.31 -16.67
CA ALA A 328 -21.00 -0.91 -17.39
C ALA A 328 -21.07 -1.44 -18.83
N ASP A 329 -19.97 -1.98 -19.36
CA ASP A 329 -19.93 -2.49 -20.74
C ASP A 329 -20.53 -3.90 -20.80
N GLY A 330 -21.40 -4.17 -21.79
CA GLY A 330 -22.02 -5.50 -21.94
C GLY A 330 -21.00 -6.64 -22.15
N ALA A 331 -19.82 -6.33 -22.67
CA ALA A 331 -18.72 -7.28 -22.85
C ALA A 331 -17.94 -7.60 -21.56
N PHE A 332 -18.30 -6.99 -20.41
CA PHE A 332 -17.65 -7.27 -19.14
C PHE A 332 -17.80 -8.73 -18.72
N GLU A 333 -18.97 -9.33 -18.97
CA GLU A 333 -19.25 -10.74 -18.65
C GLU A 333 -18.39 -11.71 -19.48
N ASP A 334 -17.97 -11.32 -20.69
CA ASP A 334 -17.09 -12.13 -21.55
C ASP A 334 -15.70 -12.36 -20.93
N LEU A 335 -15.33 -11.59 -19.90
CA LEU A 335 -14.10 -11.86 -19.14
C LEU A 335 -14.14 -13.17 -18.36
N GLU A 336 -15.30 -13.81 -18.17
CA GLU A 336 -15.39 -15.16 -17.58
C GLU A 336 -14.67 -16.22 -18.43
N ASP A 337 -14.51 -15.98 -19.74
CA ASP A 337 -13.74 -16.85 -20.65
C ASP A 337 -12.22 -16.72 -20.47
N ALA A 338 -11.75 -15.68 -19.75
CA ALA A 338 -10.33 -15.49 -19.52
C ALA A 338 -9.78 -16.59 -18.59
N PRO A 339 -8.66 -17.28 -18.91
CA PRO A 339 -8.23 -18.50 -18.21
C PRO A 339 -7.97 -18.40 -16.70
N SER A 340 -7.85 -17.18 -16.17
CA SER A 340 -7.58 -16.90 -14.77
C SER A 340 -8.81 -16.47 -13.97
N ILE A 341 -9.88 -16.05 -14.65
CA ILE A 341 -11.09 -15.54 -14.01
C ILE A 341 -11.96 -16.73 -13.62
N GLN A 342 -12.50 -16.69 -12.41
CA GLN A 342 -13.35 -17.75 -11.83
C GLN A 342 -14.74 -17.22 -11.49
N SER A 343 -14.89 -15.91 -11.27
CA SER A 343 -16.17 -15.27 -10.98
C SER A 343 -16.09 -13.76 -11.19
N LEU A 344 -17.17 -13.16 -11.71
CA LEU A 344 -17.35 -11.72 -11.95
C LEU A 344 -18.66 -11.17 -11.34
N LYS A 345 -19.24 -11.85 -10.36
CA LYS A 345 -20.64 -11.67 -9.97
C LYS A 345 -20.88 -10.41 -9.15
N GLY A 346 -21.91 -9.67 -9.54
CA GLY A 346 -22.45 -8.56 -8.76
C GLY A 346 -21.55 -7.32 -8.68
N ASN A 347 -20.53 -7.21 -9.56
CA ASN A 347 -19.83 -5.94 -9.74
C ASN A 347 -20.80 -4.89 -10.28
N ILE A 348 -20.62 -3.65 -9.84
CA ILE A 348 -21.47 -2.53 -10.23
C ILE A 348 -20.62 -1.35 -10.70
N SER A 349 -21.14 -0.61 -11.68
CA SER A 349 -20.72 0.75 -11.91
C SER A 349 -21.50 1.67 -10.96
N ILE A 350 -20.82 2.58 -10.26
CA ILE A 350 -21.48 3.51 -9.33
C ILE A 350 -22.30 4.49 -10.17
N SER A 351 -23.62 4.42 -10.01
CA SER A 351 -24.57 5.26 -10.75
C SER A 351 -24.82 6.63 -10.11
N ASP A 352 -24.64 6.75 -8.79
CA ASP A 352 -24.80 8.01 -8.06
C ASP A 352 -23.44 8.49 -7.49
N PRO A 353 -22.76 9.44 -8.15
CA PRO A 353 -21.51 10.00 -7.67
C PRO A 353 -21.69 10.93 -6.46
N SER A 354 -22.93 11.23 -6.02
CA SER A 354 -23.17 12.09 -4.85
C SER A 354 -22.60 11.51 -3.55
N ILE A 355 -22.33 10.20 -3.51
CA ILE A 355 -21.64 9.53 -2.39
C ILE A 355 -20.29 10.17 -2.04
N PHE A 356 -19.61 10.79 -3.02
CA PHE A 356 -18.33 11.47 -2.82
C PHE A 356 -18.46 12.90 -2.29
N LYS A 357 -19.67 13.49 -2.33
CA LYS A 357 -19.89 14.91 -2.04
C LYS A 357 -19.52 15.25 -0.59
N GLY A 358 -18.58 16.19 -0.42
CA GLY A 358 -18.09 16.60 0.89
C GLY A 358 -17.24 15.54 1.62
N LYS A 359 -16.84 14.47 0.93
CA LYS A 359 -15.99 13.38 1.45
C LYS A 359 -14.68 13.21 0.68
N ILE A 360 -14.57 13.87 -0.48
CA ILE A 360 -13.37 13.90 -1.32
C ILE A 360 -12.87 15.33 -1.45
N ASN A 361 -11.56 15.53 -1.51
CA ASN A 361 -10.99 16.85 -1.75
C ASN A 361 -11.40 17.34 -3.15
N GLN A 362 -12.17 18.42 -3.19
CA GLN A 362 -12.77 18.91 -4.44
C GLN A 362 -11.71 19.39 -5.44
N ALA A 363 -10.73 20.17 -4.98
CA ALA A 363 -9.65 20.67 -5.84
C ALA A 363 -8.80 19.53 -6.43
N TYR A 364 -8.51 18.50 -5.62
CA TYR A 364 -7.79 17.32 -6.08
C TYR A 364 -8.58 16.54 -7.11
N LEU A 365 -9.89 16.34 -6.88
CA LEU A 365 -10.78 15.67 -7.83
C LEU A 365 -10.83 16.44 -9.16
N GLU A 366 -11.06 17.75 -9.12
CA GLU A 366 -11.08 18.60 -10.31
C GLU A 366 -9.75 18.55 -11.07
N GLY A 367 -8.62 18.63 -10.35
CA GLY A 367 -7.29 18.46 -10.92
C GLY A 367 -7.10 17.10 -11.60
N PHE A 368 -7.57 16.02 -10.95
CA PHE A 368 -7.43 14.67 -11.46
C PHE A 368 -8.27 14.43 -12.72
N LEU A 369 -9.53 14.88 -12.72
CA LEU A 369 -10.42 14.78 -13.88
C LEU A 369 -9.80 15.51 -15.08
N ASN A 370 -9.20 16.67 -14.86
CA ASN A 370 -8.53 17.50 -15.88
C ASN A 370 -7.03 17.16 -16.09
N ALA A 371 -6.53 16.08 -15.50
CA ALA A 371 -5.13 15.68 -15.64
C ALA A 371 -4.80 15.34 -17.11
N THR A 372 -3.83 16.03 -17.68
CA THR A 372 -3.38 15.91 -19.07
C THR A 372 -1.86 16.01 -19.15
N TYR A 373 -1.29 15.35 -20.17
CA TYR A 373 0.13 15.42 -20.54
C TYR A 373 0.22 15.90 -22.00
N THR A 374 1.12 16.85 -22.26
CA THR A 374 1.39 17.38 -23.61
C THR A 374 2.89 17.45 -23.86
N GLU A 375 3.30 17.10 -25.06
CA GLU A 375 4.70 17.11 -25.50
C GLU A 375 4.86 17.89 -26.80
N GLN A 376 5.91 18.71 -26.88
CA GLN A 376 6.31 19.42 -28.08
C GLN A 376 7.78 19.11 -28.39
N ALA A 377 8.01 18.42 -29.50
CA ALA A 377 9.35 18.19 -30.03
C ALA A 377 9.72 19.32 -31.01
N SER A 378 10.90 19.91 -30.83
CA SER A 378 11.48 20.92 -31.71
C SER A 378 12.78 20.40 -32.28
N TYR A 379 12.81 20.16 -33.58
CA TYR A 379 14.02 19.81 -34.32
C TYR A 379 14.26 20.84 -35.41
N ASN A 380 15.33 21.62 -35.27
CA ASN A 380 15.79 22.51 -36.32
C ASN A 380 17.10 21.98 -36.89
N GLU A 381 16.99 21.31 -38.03
CA GLU A 381 18.13 20.74 -38.76
C GLU A 381 19.20 21.78 -39.11
N ASN A 382 18.76 23.01 -39.40
CA ASN A 382 19.59 24.11 -39.85
C ASN A 382 19.97 25.07 -38.73
N SER A 383 19.74 24.71 -37.46
CA SER A 383 20.25 25.52 -36.35
C SER A 383 21.78 25.56 -36.42
N PRO A 384 22.43 26.69 -36.11
CA PRO A 384 23.89 26.80 -36.12
C PRO A 384 24.58 25.67 -35.33
N ALA A 385 23.98 25.23 -34.22
CA ALA A 385 24.46 24.11 -33.43
C ALA A 385 24.37 22.76 -34.17
N ASN A 386 23.27 22.46 -34.87
CA ASN A 386 23.14 21.20 -35.63
C ASN A 386 23.98 21.19 -36.91
N LEU A 387 24.15 22.34 -37.56
CA LEU A 387 25.09 22.49 -38.67
C LEU A 387 26.53 22.27 -38.21
N PHE A 388 26.92 22.85 -37.06
CA PHE A 388 28.23 22.63 -36.46
C PHE A 388 28.44 21.17 -36.03
N ARG A 389 27.45 20.54 -35.37
CA ARG A 389 27.52 19.12 -35.00
C ARG A 389 27.72 18.23 -36.23
N ALA A 390 26.95 18.46 -37.30
CA ALA A 390 27.09 17.72 -38.55
C ALA A 390 28.49 17.90 -39.18
N ALA A 391 29.01 19.14 -39.20
CA ALA A 391 30.36 19.42 -39.68
C ALA A 391 31.46 18.73 -38.85
N MET A 392 31.21 18.49 -37.57
CA MET A 392 32.10 17.79 -36.64
C MET A 392 31.85 16.27 -36.58
N GLY A 393 31.00 15.70 -37.44
CA GLY A 393 30.66 14.27 -37.42
C GLY A 393 29.83 13.82 -36.20
N LEU A 394 29.19 14.76 -35.51
CA LEU A 394 28.35 14.52 -34.34
C LEU A 394 26.87 14.45 -34.74
N ASN A 395 26.09 13.66 -33.99
CA ASN A 395 24.65 13.58 -34.16
C ASN A 395 23.98 14.94 -33.91
N LYS A 396 23.08 15.35 -34.82
CA LYS A 396 22.19 16.50 -34.63
C LYS A 396 21.24 16.24 -33.45
N GLN A 397 20.81 17.30 -32.78
CA GLN A 397 19.97 17.23 -31.58
C GLN A 397 18.69 18.06 -31.76
N GLY A 398 17.58 17.52 -31.27
CA GLY A 398 16.33 18.26 -31.04
C GLY A 398 16.13 18.54 -29.55
N SER A 399 15.12 19.33 -29.23
CA SER A 399 14.64 19.52 -27.86
C SER A 399 13.21 19.03 -27.71
N ILE A 400 12.88 18.49 -26.54
CA ILE A 400 11.52 18.09 -26.18
C ILE A 400 11.13 18.93 -24.96
N LYS A 401 9.98 19.62 -25.05
CA LYS A 401 9.33 20.26 -23.91
C LYS A 401 8.06 19.50 -23.58
N SER A 402 7.94 19.01 -22.37
CA SER A 402 6.73 18.35 -21.89
C SER A 402 6.11 19.09 -20.71
N LYS A 403 4.79 19.07 -20.64
CA LYS A 403 3.99 19.71 -19.60
C LYS A 403 2.93 18.72 -19.13
N VAL A 404 2.76 18.62 -17.81
CA VAL A 404 1.68 17.87 -17.17
C VAL A 404 0.84 18.83 -16.33
N SER A 405 -0.48 18.69 -16.31
CA SER A 405 -1.36 19.55 -15.50
C SER A 405 -1.46 19.13 -14.03
N MET A 406 -1.34 17.83 -13.76
CA MET A 406 -1.33 17.24 -12.41
C MET A 406 -0.58 15.91 -12.44
N PHE A 407 0.25 15.63 -11.44
CA PHE A 407 0.83 14.30 -11.28
C PHE A 407 1.22 14.06 -9.82
N MET A 408 0.48 13.17 -9.16
CA MET A 408 0.80 12.68 -7.82
C MET A 408 1.05 13.80 -6.81
N ASN A 409 0.29 14.90 -6.92
CA ASN A 409 0.34 15.97 -5.92
C ASN A 409 -0.04 15.42 -4.55
N LYS A 410 0.43 16.07 -3.47
CA LYS A 410 0.10 15.68 -2.11
C LYS A 410 -1.42 15.76 -1.88
N TYR A 411 -2.00 14.64 -1.48
CA TYR A 411 -3.36 14.57 -0.99
C TYR A 411 -3.37 14.83 0.52
N PRO A 412 -4.32 15.63 1.04
CA PRO A 412 -4.43 15.89 2.47
C PRO A 412 -4.83 14.63 3.23
N MET A 413 -3.92 14.10 4.06
CA MET A 413 -4.13 12.87 4.84
C MET A 413 -5.40 12.91 5.69
N GLU A 414 -5.69 14.06 6.30
CA GLU A 414 -6.89 14.27 7.12
C GLU A 414 -8.19 14.03 6.35
N GLU A 415 -8.25 14.47 5.09
CA GLU A 415 -9.43 14.26 4.25
C GLU A 415 -9.53 12.81 3.76
N ALA A 416 -8.42 12.06 3.72
CA ALA A 416 -8.46 10.64 3.37
C ALA A 416 -9.29 9.84 4.39
N LEU A 417 -9.26 10.23 5.67
CA LEU A 417 -10.03 9.58 6.74
C LEU A 417 -11.54 9.69 6.56
N ALA A 418 -12.01 10.71 5.82
CA ALA A 418 -13.43 10.88 5.52
C ALA A 418 -13.99 9.80 4.57
N LEU A 419 -13.12 8.99 3.94
CA LEU A 419 -13.50 7.91 3.03
C LEU A 419 -13.94 6.63 3.76
N PHE A 420 -13.78 6.55 5.07
CA PHE A 420 -14.40 5.49 5.87
C PHE A 420 -15.93 5.66 5.90
N GLY A 421 -16.64 4.62 5.47
CA GLY A 421 -18.09 4.57 5.36
C GLY A 421 -18.64 5.43 4.23
N LEU A 422 -17.90 5.50 3.10
CA LEU A 422 -18.33 6.24 1.92
C LEU A 422 -19.59 5.64 1.28
N MET A 423 -19.67 4.32 1.22
CA MET A 423 -20.82 3.57 0.70
C MET A 423 -21.05 2.34 1.59
N GLU A 424 -22.30 2.10 1.98
CA GLU A 424 -22.61 0.93 2.80
C GLU A 424 -22.39 -0.36 2.00
N GLY A 425 -21.66 -1.32 2.58
CA GLY A 425 -21.39 -2.62 1.96
C GLY A 425 -20.30 -2.61 0.88
N TYR A 426 -19.74 -1.44 0.53
CA TYR A 426 -18.65 -1.28 -0.43
C TYR A 426 -17.56 -0.32 0.07
N GLY A 427 -16.30 -0.64 -0.19
CA GLY A 427 -15.17 0.17 0.22
C GLY A 427 -14.92 0.12 1.72
N ALA A 428 -14.01 0.96 2.20
CA ALA A 428 -13.69 1.07 3.62
C ALA A 428 -14.93 1.49 4.41
N GLN A 429 -15.29 0.72 5.41
CA GLN A 429 -16.44 0.89 6.29
C GLN A 429 -16.03 1.60 7.58
N LYS A 430 -16.98 2.31 8.20
CA LYS A 430 -16.79 2.83 9.55
C LYS A 430 -16.59 1.69 10.52
N GLN A 431 -15.67 1.89 11.47
CA GLN A 431 -15.53 0.97 12.59
C GLN A 431 -16.79 1.01 13.46
N LYS A 432 -17.22 -0.16 13.93
CA LYS A 432 -18.36 -0.31 14.84
C LYS A 432 -17.97 -0.04 16.28
#